data_AF-A0A0V0J6Q9-F1
#
_entry.id   AF-A0A0V0J6Q9-F1
#
_cell.length_a   1.000
_cell.length_b   1.000
_cell.length_c   1.000
_cell.angle_alpha   90.00
_cell.angle_beta   90.00
_cell.angle_gamma   90.00
#
_symmetry.space_group_name_H-M   'P 1'
#
loop_
_entity.id
_entity.type
_entity.pdbx_description
1 polymer ?
#
loop_
_entity_poly.entity_id
_entity_poly.type
_entity_poly.pdbx_seq_one_letter_code
_entity_poly.pdbx_strand_id
1 'polypeptide(L)'
;MTLNVTIEGEILPDAAYFGGNVTDGILVNGGENKIGSTRLLVRLKIQNLRKHSLMPKSRLIIDWPYEISGDIDEDHGKYMLYLLEPPYVIKTDLPAGPSITSKGFNTSVVCDSRALAELVNPYNYRVFNSLRPSKLGTPVPTMPVDLPAKHPRGYPPLRSNLDLTLMPPDGDIAEKRYSTTLSCHNGQLRCKQIVCEIGALSYRAGPITLELTARLWDNTMRQDFKNVFLTHVQMTVTWRAIATYAIDIHDREFAGDEFDLKIFNNLEPAPVYPKNLPLYIGLAAFAGLLLLAILIIILWKAKFFERKKFKRRFARKRPAAEGVDSEGDQSTQPLQCSPEHQLPSYAIFDAERQRPLSMQSSVSKDEGRRSLHSPPLSAFGPVV
;
A
#
# COMPACT_ATOMS: atom_id res chain seq x y z
N MET A 1 -25.29 -1.11 36.48
CA MET A 1 -23.80 -1.13 36.67
C MET A 1 -23.12 -0.70 35.38
N THR A 2 -21.93 -0.08 35.40
CA THR A 2 -21.21 0.31 34.16
C THR A 2 -20.49 -0.87 33.48
N LEU A 3 -20.58 -0.92 32.14
CA LEU A 3 -19.75 -1.78 31.29
C LEU A 3 -18.41 -1.10 30.98
N ASN A 4 -17.33 -1.87 30.83
CA ASN A 4 -16.05 -1.39 30.33
C ASN A 4 -15.38 -2.51 29.52
N VAL A 5 -15.72 -2.55 28.23
CA VAL A 5 -15.20 -3.47 27.22
C VAL A 5 -14.61 -2.61 26.10
N THR A 6 -13.38 -2.89 25.71
CA THR A 6 -12.75 -2.26 24.54
C THR A 6 -12.83 -3.18 23.32
N ILE A 7 -12.97 -2.55 22.16
CA ILE A 7 -12.65 -3.10 20.84
C ILE A 7 -11.45 -2.27 20.35
N GLU A 8 -10.50 -2.93 19.70
CA GLU A 8 -9.41 -2.30 18.96
C GLU A 8 -9.31 -3.01 17.61
N GLY A 9 -9.51 -2.29 16.51
CA GLY A 9 -9.40 -2.77 15.15
C GLY A 9 -8.18 -2.21 14.42
N GLU A 10 -7.45 -3.06 13.70
CA GLU A 10 -6.34 -2.66 12.84
C GLU A 10 -6.38 -3.41 11.49
N ILE A 11 -5.78 -2.79 10.47
CA ILE A 11 -5.58 -3.38 9.14
C ILE A 11 -4.08 -3.40 8.90
N LEU A 12 -3.56 -4.54 8.46
CA LEU A 12 -2.13 -4.74 8.22
C LEU A 12 -1.93 -5.22 6.76
N PRO A 13 -1.21 -4.47 5.91
CA PRO A 13 -0.68 -3.11 6.15
C PRO A 13 -1.79 -2.06 6.31
N ASP A 14 -1.46 -0.95 6.97
CA ASP A 14 -2.31 0.23 7.17
C ASP A 14 -2.41 1.12 5.91
N ALA A 15 -1.42 0.99 5.01
CA ALA A 15 -1.38 1.62 3.70
C ALA A 15 -1.25 0.60 2.55
N ALA A 16 -1.88 0.92 1.42
CA ALA A 16 -1.77 0.19 0.15
C ALA A 16 -1.44 1.16 -1.00
N TYR A 17 -0.80 0.65 -2.05
CA TYR A 17 -0.26 1.46 -3.16
C TYR A 17 -0.63 0.84 -4.51
N PHE A 18 -1.21 1.62 -5.42
CA PHE A 18 -1.62 1.16 -6.75
C PHE A 18 -1.18 2.10 -7.85
N GLY A 19 -0.68 1.51 -8.93
CA GLY A 19 -0.41 2.17 -10.21
C GLY A 19 -0.55 1.18 -11.36
N GLY A 20 -0.07 1.58 -12.54
CA GLY A 20 -0.19 0.81 -13.77
C GLY A 20 -1.62 0.77 -14.35
N ASN A 21 -1.72 0.20 -15.55
CA ASN A 21 -3.00 0.02 -16.26
C ASN A 21 -3.79 -1.19 -15.72
N VAL A 22 -5.09 -1.21 -16.01
CA VAL A 22 -5.97 -2.36 -15.75
C VAL A 22 -5.39 -3.62 -16.42
N THR A 23 -5.13 -4.65 -15.63
CA THR A 23 -4.73 -5.97 -16.13
C THR A 23 -5.95 -6.74 -16.64
N ASP A 24 -5.73 -7.71 -17.52
CA ASP A 24 -6.79 -8.58 -18.07
C ASP A 24 -7.73 -9.15 -17.00
N GLY A 25 -8.97 -9.42 -17.41
CA GLY A 25 -10.15 -9.58 -16.54
C GLY A 25 -10.16 -10.77 -15.57
N ILE A 26 -11.33 -11.02 -14.98
CA ILE A 26 -11.51 -11.95 -13.86
C ILE A 26 -11.12 -13.39 -14.26
N LEU A 27 -9.90 -13.79 -13.91
CA LEU A 27 -9.42 -15.16 -14.07
C LEU A 27 -10.00 -16.06 -12.97
N VAL A 28 -11.26 -16.48 -13.16
CA VAL A 28 -11.96 -17.47 -12.32
C VAL A 28 -11.13 -18.76 -12.22
N ASN A 29 -11.15 -19.41 -11.04
CA ASN A 29 -10.28 -20.55 -10.69
C ASN A 29 -8.76 -20.23 -10.65
N GLY A 30 -8.38 -18.96 -10.58
CA GLY A 30 -6.99 -18.53 -10.40
C GLY A 30 -6.44 -18.78 -8.98
N GLY A 31 -5.17 -18.41 -8.77
CA GLY A 31 -4.63 -18.21 -7.42
C GLY A 31 -5.05 -16.85 -6.84
N GLU A 32 -4.99 -16.70 -5.51
CA GLU A 32 -5.34 -15.43 -4.84
C GLU A 32 -4.56 -14.21 -5.38
N ASN A 33 -3.36 -14.42 -5.93
CA ASN A 33 -2.54 -13.41 -6.58
C ASN A 33 -3.11 -12.88 -7.92
N LYS A 34 -4.28 -13.36 -8.36
CA LYS A 34 -5.03 -12.83 -9.51
C LYS A 34 -6.14 -11.85 -9.12
N ILE A 35 -6.54 -11.81 -7.84
CA ILE A 35 -7.47 -10.80 -7.30
C ILE A 35 -6.80 -9.42 -7.28
N GLY A 36 -5.55 -9.42 -6.83
CA GLY A 36 -4.78 -8.21 -6.63
C GLY A 36 -3.44 -8.49 -5.96
N SER A 37 -2.60 -7.47 -5.87
CA SER A 37 -1.26 -7.55 -5.28
C SER A 37 -1.30 -7.50 -3.75
N THR A 38 -2.04 -6.53 -3.18
CA THR A 38 -2.13 -6.31 -1.73
C THR A 38 -3.02 -7.34 -1.03
N ARG A 39 -2.40 -8.15 -0.16
CA ARG A 39 -3.09 -8.94 0.87
C ARG A 39 -3.24 -8.11 2.14
N LEU A 40 -4.40 -8.18 2.76
CA LEU A 40 -4.77 -7.47 3.98
C LEU A 40 -5.06 -8.48 5.10
N LEU A 41 -4.62 -8.16 6.31
CA LEU A 41 -5.01 -8.81 7.55
C LEU A 41 -5.78 -7.80 8.40
N VAL A 42 -7.08 -8.02 8.58
CA VAL A 42 -7.90 -7.26 9.53
C VAL A 42 -7.82 -7.99 10.88
N ARG A 43 -7.33 -7.32 11.92
CA ARG A 43 -7.26 -7.87 13.28
C ARG A 43 -8.18 -7.08 14.20
N LEU A 44 -9.08 -7.78 14.88
CA LEU A 44 -10.03 -7.21 15.84
C LEU A 44 -9.75 -7.81 17.22
N LYS A 45 -9.36 -6.97 18.18
CA LYS A 45 -9.02 -7.33 19.55
C LYS A 45 -10.12 -6.85 20.49
N ILE A 46 -10.66 -7.74 21.32
CA ILE A 46 -11.82 -7.46 22.19
C ILE A 46 -11.47 -7.85 23.63
N GLN A 47 -11.62 -6.93 24.57
CA GLN A 47 -11.19 -7.16 25.96
C GLN A 47 -12.14 -6.54 27.00
N ASN A 48 -12.52 -7.33 28.01
CA ASN A 48 -13.24 -6.83 29.19
C ASN A 48 -12.21 -6.29 30.20
N LEU A 49 -12.12 -4.96 30.32
CA LEU A 49 -11.17 -4.29 31.22
C LEU A 49 -11.63 -4.28 32.68
N ARG A 50 -12.91 -4.58 32.96
CA ARG A 50 -13.47 -4.49 34.32
C ARG A 50 -13.10 -5.72 35.16
N LYS A 51 -12.20 -5.52 36.12
CA LYS A 51 -11.87 -6.50 37.17
C LYS A 51 -13.15 -7.01 37.86
N HIS A 52 -13.22 -8.31 38.12
CA HIS A 52 -14.38 -9.01 38.69
C HIS A 52 -15.68 -8.95 37.87
N SER A 53 -15.64 -8.45 36.62
CA SER A 53 -16.73 -8.61 35.65
C SER A 53 -16.59 -9.93 34.88
N LEU A 54 -17.72 -10.62 34.70
CA LEU A 54 -17.88 -11.74 33.78
C LEU A 54 -19.01 -11.39 32.81
N MET A 55 -18.72 -11.42 31.53
CA MET A 55 -19.68 -11.15 30.46
C MET A 55 -19.95 -12.47 29.73
N PRO A 56 -21.01 -13.23 30.09
CA PRO A 56 -21.13 -14.65 29.76
C PRO A 56 -21.35 -14.92 28.26
N LYS A 57 -21.89 -13.95 27.52
CA LYS A 57 -21.96 -13.89 26.06
C LYS A 57 -21.77 -12.45 25.59
N SER A 58 -21.64 -12.24 24.29
CA SER A 58 -21.81 -10.96 23.59
C SER A 58 -21.91 -11.19 22.08
N ARG A 59 -22.21 -10.15 21.29
CA ARG A 59 -22.15 -10.21 19.82
C ARG A 59 -21.21 -9.14 19.26
N LEU A 60 -20.37 -9.55 18.33
CA LEU A 60 -19.62 -8.68 17.43
C LEU A 60 -20.37 -8.56 16.11
N ILE A 61 -20.38 -7.36 15.53
CA ILE A 61 -20.87 -7.07 14.19
C ILE A 61 -19.74 -6.32 13.48
N ILE A 62 -19.36 -6.80 12.30
CA ILE A 62 -18.36 -6.20 11.43
C ILE A 62 -19.09 -5.74 10.17
N ASP A 63 -19.09 -4.44 9.89
CA ASP A 63 -19.61 -3.90 8.65
C ASP A 63 -18.50 -4.06 7.58
N TRP A 64 -18.63 -5.04 6.68
CA TRP A 64 -17.60 -5.41 5.71
C TRP A 64 -17.76 -4.72 4.35
N PRO A 65 -16.78 -3.93 3.88
CA PRO A 65 -16.69 -3.35 2.52
C PRO A 65 -16.60 -4.39 1.40
N TYR A 66 -17.73 -5.00 1.04
CA TYR A 66 -17.77 -6.08 0.05
C TYR A 66 -17.61 -5.58 -1.39
N GLU A 67 -18.43 -4.61 -1.80
CA GLU A 67 -18.52 -4.05 -3.14
C GLU A 67 -18.62 -2.51 -3.09
N ILE A 68 -18.28 -1.81 -4.18
CA ILE A 68 -18.54 -0.37 -4.32
C ILE A 68 -20.01 -0.08 -4.66
N SER A 69 -20.44 1.18 -4.47
CA SER A 69 -21.75 1.66 -4.91
C SER A 69 -21.96 1.63 -6.42
N GLY A 70 -20.91 1.82 -7.23
CA GLY A 70 -20.92 1.62 -8.69
C GLY A 70 -22.09 2.33 -9.38
N ASP A 71 -22.76 1.63 -10.31
CA ASP A 71 -24.12 1.97 -10.68
C ASP A 71 -25.10 1.52 -9.58
N ILE A 72 -26.12 2.32 -9.31
CA ILE A 72 -27.16 2.04 -8.31
C ILE A 72 -28.20 1.07 -8.87
N ASP A 73 -28.41 1.08 -10.20
CA ASP A 73 -29.41 0.25 -10.88
C ASP A 73 -28.93 -1.21 -11.12
N GLU A 74 -27.66 -1.52 -10.84
CA GLU A 74 -27.12 -2.88 -10.83
C GLU A 74 -27.38 -3.60 -9.49
N ASP A 75 -27.78 -4.87 -9.50
CA ASP A 75 -27.95 -5.68 -8.26
C ASP A 75 -26.62 -5.82 -7.47
N HIS A 76 -25.50 -5.86 -8.19
CA HIS A 76 -24.15 -6.10 -7.66
C HIS A 76 -23.15 -5.07 -8.17
N GLY A 77 -22.29 -4.57 -7.30
CA GLY A 77 -21.20 -3.66 -7.66
C GLY A 77 -19.90 -4.41 -7.98
N LYS A 78 -18.85 -3.64 -8.31
CA LYS A 78 -17.49 -4.20 -8.37
C LYS A 78 -16.98 -4.48 -6.96
N TYR A 79 -16.26 -5.58 -6.79
CA TYR A 79 -15.68 -5.98 -5.52
C TYR A 79 -14.72 -4.92 -4.95
N MET A 80 -14.66 -4.85 -3.62
CA MET A 80 -13.80 -3.95 -2.86
C MET A 80 -12.81 -4.76 -2.00
N LEU A 81 -13.24 -5.30 -0.86
CA LEU A 81 -12.45 -6.22 -0.01
C LEU A 81 -12.93 -7.67 -0.19
N TYR A 82 -12.13 -8.47 -0.90
CA TYR A 82 -12.42 -9.88 -1.14
C TYR A 82 -11.91 -10.76 0.01
N LEU A 83 -12.82 -11.36 0.77
CA LEU A 83 -12.51 -12.23 1.92
C LEU A 83 -12.02 -13.61 1.45
N LEU A 84 -10.79 -13.99 1.80
CA LEU A 84 -10.12 -15.19 1.27
C LEU A 84 -10.45 -16.48 2.03
N GLU A 85 -10.54 -16.38 3.36
CA GLU A 85 -10.73 -17.52 4.28
C GLU A 85 -11.73 -17.11 5.38
N PRO A 86 -12.43 -18.08 6.03
CA PRO A 86 -13.22 -17.78 7.21
C PRO A 86 -12.36 -17.12 8.31
N PRO A 87 -12.96 -16.32 9.21
CA PRO A 87 -12.22 -15.69 10.28
C PRO A 87 -11.53 -16.72 11.19
N TYR A 88 -10.34 -16.38 11.67
CA TYR A 88 -9.57 -17.16 12.65
C TYR A 88 -9.63 -16.49 14.02
N VAL A 89 -9.67 -17.29 15.10
CA VAL A 89 -9.43 -16.79 16.46
C VAL A 89 -8.03 -17.18 16.90
N ILE A 90 -7.25 -16.18 17.31
CA ILE A 90 -6.04 -16.37 18.10
C ILE A 90 -6.45 -16.31 19.58
N LYS A 91 -6.17 -17.38 20.30
CA LYS A 91 -6.16 -17.38 21.76
C LYS A 91 -4.80 -16.83 22.20
N THR A 92 -4.77 -15.71 22.91
CA THR A 92 -3.52 -15.23 23.50
C THR A 92 -3.20 -16.05 24.75
N ASP A 93 -2.28 -17.01 24.61
CA ASP A 93 -1.75 -17.77 25.74
C ASP A 93 -0.99 -16.84 26.70
N LEU A 94 -1.67 -16.35 27.73
CA LEU A 94 -1.02 -15.82 28.92
C LEU A 94 -0.29 -16.97 29.63
N PRO A 95 0.94 -16.77 30.14
CA PRO A 95 1.83 -17.85 30.52
C PRO A 95 1.23 -18.73 31.61
N ALA A 96 1.36 -20.05 31.44
CA ALA A 96 0.81 -21.05 32.34
C ALA A 96 1.50 -21.02 33.71
N GLY A 97 0.96 -20.23 34.63
CA GLY A 97 1.24 -20.36 36.05
C GLY A 97 0.85 -21.74 36.57
N PRO A 98 1.55 -22.27 37.60
CA PRO A 98 1.41 -23.67 38.00
C PRO A 98 0.00 -24.01 38.50
N SER A 99 -0.63 -24.96 37.81
CA SER A 99 -1.81 -25.74 38.23
C SER A 99 -2.88 -25.00 39.05
N ILE A 100 -3.80 -24.32 38.36
CA ILE A 100 -5.21 -24.27 38.79
C ILE A 100 -6.01 -25.16 37.85
N THR A 101 -6.86 -26.00 38.42
CA THR A 101 -7.57 -27.07 37.71
C THR A 101 -8.54 -26.56 36.64
N SER A 102 -8.79 -27.38 35.63
CA SER A 102 -9.51 -27.06 34.39
C SER A 102 -11.03 -26.90 34.58
N LYS A 103 -11.44 -25.91 35.38
CA LYS A 103 -12.78 -25.31 35.31
C LYS A 103 -12.75 -23.97 34.56
N GLY A 104 -12.01 -23.97 33.45
CA GLY A 104 -11.79 -22.80 32.60
C GLY A 104 -13.05 -22.40 31.84
N PHE A 105 -13.31 -21.09 31.78
CA PHE A 105 -14.34 -20.53 30.91
C PHE A 105 -13.84 -20.58 29.47
N ASN A 106 -14.26 -21.60 28.73
CA ASN A 106 -13.92 -21.74 27.31
C ASN A 106 -14.55 -20.58 26.52
N THR A 107 -13.71 -19.65 26.07
CA THR A 107 -14.07 -18.56 25.16
C THR A 107 -14.30 -19.12 23.75
N SER A 108 -15.52 -19.59 23.50
CA SER A 108 -16.00 -19.89 22.15
C SER A 108 -16.30 -18.61 21.38
N VAL A 109 -15.97 -18.60 20.09
CA VAL A 109 -16.47 -17.62 19.12
C VAL A 109 -17.15 -18.41 18.01
N VAL A 110 -18.31 -17.96 17.56
CA VAL A 110 -19.10 -18.60 16.50
C VAL A 110 -19.63 -17.51 15.58
N CYS A 111 -19.38 -17.59 14.27
CA CYS A 111 -19.83 -16.58 13.30
C CYS A 111 -20.99 -17.09 12.42
N ASP A 112 -21.81 -16.16 11.92
CA ASP A 112 -22.99 -16.49 11.13
C ASP A 112 -22.64 -17.27 9.86
N SER A 113 -23.19 -18.47 9.73
CA SER A 113 -22.94 -19.36 8.60
C SER A 113 -23.54 -18.86 7.29
N ARG A 114 -24.56 -18.00 7.31
CA ARG A 114 -25.22 -17.50 6.09
C ARG A 114 -24.38 -16.39 5.46
N ALA A 115 -24.05 -15.36 6.25
CA ALA A 115 -23.19 -14.26 5.82
C ALA A 115 -21.80 -14.75 5.35
N LEU A 116 -21.18 -15.68 6.08
CA LEU A 116 -19.87 -16.21 5.68
C LEU A 116 -19.93 -17.14 4.45
N ALA A 117 -21.05 -17.84 4.20
CA ALA A 117 -21.19 -18.65 2.98
C ALA A 117 -21.35 -17.81 1.71
N GLU A 118 -21.87 -16.58 1.83
CA GLU A 118 -21.92 -15.61 0.72
C GLU A 118 -20.58 -14.88 0.55
N LEU A 119 -19.95 -14.47 1.66
CA LEU A 119 -18.76 -13.62 1.65
C LEU A 119 -17.43 -14.34 1.40
N VAL A 120 -17.25 -15.56 1.90
CA VAL A 120 -15.94 -16.22 1.90
C VAL A 120 -15.66 -16.86 0.55
N ASN A 121 -14.77 -16.22 -0.21
CA ASN A 121 -14.18 -16.73 -1.44
C ASN A 121 -15.20 -17.27 -2.50
N PRO A 122 -16.23 -16.49 -2.90
CA PRO A 122 -17.28 -16.96 -3.82
C PRO A 122 -16.78 -17.45 -5.20
N TYR A 123 -15.66 -16.93 -5.71
CA TYR A 123 -15.03 -17.39 -6.96
C TYR A 123 -14.03 -18.55 -6.78
N ASN A 124 -13.93 -19.12 -5.58
CA ASN A 124 -13.09 -20.28 -5.24
C ASN A 124 -11.61 -20.10 -5.68
N TYR A 125 -11.05 -18.91 -5.46
CA TYR A 125 -9.62 -18.65 -5.71
C TYR A 125 -8.75 -19.52 -4.81
N ARG A 126 -7.66 -20.07 -5.37
CA ARG A 126 -6.70 -20.86 -4.60
C ARG A 126 -5.88 -19.96 -3.68
N VAL A 127 -6.20 -20.00 -2.38
CA VAL A 127 -5.43 -19.35 -1.30
C VAL A 127 -4.05 -20.02 -1.14
N PHE A 128 -3.01 -19.23 -0.90
CA PHE A 128 -1.63 -19.70 -0.73
C PHE A 128 -1.21 -19.73 0.74
N ASN A 129 -1.06 -20.95 1.28
CA ASN A 129 -0.68 -21.21 2.68
C ASN A 129 0.70 -20.65 3.09
N SER A 130 1.57 -20.30 2.14
CA SER A 130 2.95 -19.85 2.40
C SER A 130 3.07 -18.44 3.00
N LEU A 131 1.97 -17.67 3.02
CA LEU A 131 1.95 -16.28 3.48
C LEU A 131 1.00 -16.02 4.66
N ARG A 132 0.46 -17.06 5.32
CA ARG A 132 -0.40 -16.88 6.49
C ARG A 132 0.38 -16.29 7.68
N PRO A 133 -0.03 -15.13 8.23
CA PRO A 133 0.31 -14.76 9.60
C PRO A 133 -0.27 -15.80 10.57
N SER A 134 0.34 -15.92 11.75
CA SER A 134 -0.12 -16.77 12.86
C SER A 134 -0.38 -18.26 12.55
N LYS A 135 0.59 -19.12 12.90
CA LYS A 135 0.35 -20.57 13.10
C LYS A 135 -0.48 -20.88 14.37
N LEU A 136 -0.98 -19.86 15.08
CA LEU A 136 -1.67 -19.96 16.37
C LEU A 136 -3.20 -19.74 16.26
N GLY A 137 -3.69 -19.34 15.08
CA GLY A 137 -5.11 -19.13 14.83
C GLY A 137 -5.87 -20.44 14.53
N THR A 138 -6.99 -20.66 15.21
CA THR A 138 -7.96 -21.71 14.84
C THR A 138 -9.11 -21.11 14.03
N PRO A 139 -9.55 -21.71 12.91
CA PRO A 139 -10.69 -21.21 12.15
C PRO A 139 -11.95 -21.22 13.00
N VAL A 140 -12.78 -20.17 12.87
CA VAL A 140 -14.00 -20.03 13.66
C VAL A 140 -15.08 -21.01 13.20
N PRO A 141 -15.70 -21.80 14.10
CA PRO A 141 -16.86 -22.59 13.77
C PRO A 141 -18.04 -21.70 13.36
N THR A 142 -18.81 -22.13 12.37
CA THR A 142 -19.97 -21.38 11.87
C THR A 142 -21.29 -22.02 12.27
N MET A 143 -22.30 -21.18 12.48
CA MET A 143 -23.67 -21.56 12.85
C MET A 143 -24.60 -20.40 12.47
N PRO A 144 -25.91 -20.57 12.27
CA PRO A 144 -26.81 -19.42 12.14
C PRO A 144 -26.76 -18.53 13.39
N VAL A 145 -26.39 -17.26 13.23
CA VAL A 145 -26.36 -16.23 14.28
C VAL A 145 -27.09 -14.98 13.77
N ASP A 146 -28.21 -14.64 14.39
CA ASP A 146 -29.01 -13.47 13.97
C ASP A 146 -28.49 -12.14 14.53
N LEU A 147 -28.77 -11.05 13.82
CA LEU A 147 -28.47 -9.70 14.30
C LEU A 147 -29.20 -9.37 15.63
N PRO A 148 -28.61 -8.52 16.51
CA PRO A 148 -29.33 -7.97 17.65
C PRO A 148 -30.52 -7.13 17.18
N ALA A 149 -31.70 -7.28 17.80
CA ALA A 149 -32.91 -6.56 17.40
C ALA A 149 -32.78 -5.01 17.49
N LYS A 150 -31.86 -4.49 18.30
CA LYS A 150 -31.52 -3.06 18.43
C LYS A 150 -30.49 -2.56 17.40
N HIS A 151 -30.00 -3.39 16.47
CA HIS A 151 -28.96 -3.03 15.50
C HIS A 151 -29.59 -2.74 14.11
N PRO A 152 -29.10 -1.74 13.34
CA PRO A 152 -29.59 -1.47 11.99
C PRO A 152 -29.47 -2.70 11.07
N ARG A 153 -30.56 -3.06 10.40
CA ARG A 153 -30.63 -4.22 9.49
C ARG A 153 -30.22 -3.91 8.05
N GLY A 154 -29.78 -2.69 7.78
CA GLY A 154 -29.45 -2.20 6.45
C GLY A 154 -28.73 -0.87 6.53
N TYR A 155 -28.05 -0.53 5.44
CA TYR A 155 -27.23 0.67 5.30
C TYR A 155 -28.03 1.83 4.66
N PRO A 156 -27.51 3.07 4.70
CA PRO A 156 -28.07 4.18 3.94
C PRO A 156 -28.14 3.90 2.41
N PRO A 157 -29.01 4.59 1.66
CA PRO A 157 -29.10 4.42 0.21
C PRO A 157 -27.77 4.74 -0.49
N LEU A 158 -27.47 3.98 -1.55
CA LEU A 158 -26.22 4.08 -2.30
C LEU A 158 -26.09 5.43 -3.03
N ARG A 159 -24.84 5.81 -3.30
CA ARG A 159 -24.47 7.01 -4.07
C ARG A 159 -23.48 6.64 -5.17
N SER A 160 -23.81 6.91 -6.42
CA SER A 160 -22.96 6.64 -7.58
C SER A 160 -21.81 7.64 -7.76
N ASN A 161 -22.00 8.89 -7.28
CA ASN A 161 -20.96 9.91 -7.33
C ASN A 161 -20.05 9.83 -6.10
N LEU A 162 -18.74 9.68 -6.34
CA LEU A 162 -17.69 9.76 -5.32
C LEU A 162 -17.64 11.15 -4.67
N ASP A 163 -17.47 11.18 -3.35
CA ASP A 163 -17.30 12.41 -2.58
C ASP A 163 -15.81 12.82 -2.61
N LEU A 164 -15.47 13.85 -3.39
CA LEU A 164 -14.09 14.23 -3.70
C LEU A 164 -13.66 15.49 -2.94
N THR A 165 -12.81 15.31 -1.94
CA THR A 165 -12.17 16.41 -1.20
C THR A 165 -10.89 16.83 -1.90
N LEU A 166 -10.68 18.14 -2.12
CA LEU A 166 -9.41 18.66 -2.64
C LEU A 166 -8.34 18.63 -1.53
N MET A 167 -7.20 18.00 -1.78
CA MET A 167 -6.08 17.95 -0.85
C MET A 167 -5.28 19.26 -0.88
N PRO A 168 -4.59 19.65 0.21
CA PRO A 168 -3.65 20.76 0.19
C PRO A 168 -2.49 20.50 -0.78
N PRO A 169 -1.89 21.55 -1.39
CA PRO A 169 -0.76 21.41 -2.29
C PRO A 169 0.49 20.88 -1.56
N ASP A 170 1.26 20.06 -2.26
CA ASP A 170 2.42 19.33 -1.75
C ASP A 170 3.68 19.74 -2.51
N GLY A 171 4.37 20.77 -1.99
CA GLY A 171 5.53 21.40 -2.63
C GLY A 171 5.17 22.37 -3.77
N ASP A 172 6.17 22.68 -4.60
CA ASP A 172 6.10 23.73 -5.63
C ASP A 172 5.25 23.36 -6.87
N ILE A 173 4.79 22.11 -6.98
CA ILE A 173 4.00 21.61 -8.11
C ILE A 173 2.51 21.68 -7.76
N ALA A 174 1.80 22.65 -8.35
CA ALA A 174 0.38 22.91 -8.13
C ALA A 174 -0.57 21.89 -8.80
N GLU A 175 -0.27 20.59 -8.70
CA GLU A 175 -1.15 19.51 -9.14
C GLU A 175 -2.34 19.34 -8.18
N LYS A 176 -3.57 19.34 -8.71
CA LYS A 176 -4.78 19.15 -7.91
C LYS A 176 -4.97 17.68 -7.57
N ARG A 177 -4.53 17.28 -6.39
CA ARG A 177 -4.77 15.95 -5.81
C ARG A 177 -6.10 15.93 -5.06
N TYR A 178 -6.86 14.84 -5.21
CA TYR A 178 -8.14 14.64 -4.54
C TYR A 178 -8.07 13.42 -3.62
N SER A 179 -8.78 13.48 -2.49
CA SER A 179 -9.03 12.33 -1.62
C SER A 179 -10.53 12.00 -1.58
N THR A 180 -10.85 10.75 -1.21
CA THR A 180 -12.22 10.30 -0.97
C THR A 180 -12.29 9.34 0.21
N THR A 181 -13.45 9.25 0.85
CA THR A 181 -13.70 8.32 1.95
C THR A 181 -14.86 7.40 1.60
N LEU A 182 -14.65 6.10 1.76
CA LEU A 182 -15.61 5.05 1.47
C LEU A 182 -16.00 4.39 2.80
N SER A 183 -17.28 4.43 3.16
CA SER A 183 -17.78 3.73 4.35
C SER A 183 -19.16 3.12 4.10
N CYS A 184 -19.51 2.10 4.88
CA CYS A 184 -20.83 1.48 4.81
C CYS A 184 -21.96 2.46 5.22
N HIS A 185 -21.62 3.57 5.87
CA HIS A 185 -22.55 4.55 6.42
C HIS A 185 -22.62 5.86 5.62
N ASN A 186 -21.83 6.01 4.54
CA ASN A 186 -21.91 7.16 3.63
C ASN A 186 -22.52 6.85 2.25
N GLY A 187 -22.85 5.58 1.98
CA GLY A 187 -23.51 5.12 0.75
C GLY A 187 -22.56 4.86 -0.44
N GLN A 188 -21.23 4.97 -0.26
CA GLN A 188 -20.24 4.67 -1.31
C GLN A 188 -19.92 3.17 -1.44
N LEU A 189 -20.46 2.32 -0.56
CA LEU A 189 -20.16 0.88 -0.50
C LEU A 189 -21.43 0.04 -0.33
N ARG A 190 -21.53 -1.04 -1.10
CA ARG A 190 -22.41 -2.19 -0.84
C ARG A 190 -21.72 -3.06 0.22
N CYS A 191 -22.09 -2.87 1.48
CA CYS A 191 -21.52 -3.63 2.60
C CYS A 191 -22.35 -4.85 3.02
N LYS A 192 -21.71 -5.78 3.74
CA LYS A 192 -22.33 -7.00 4.29
C LYS A 192 -21.96 -7.14 5.77
N GLN A 193 -22.86 -7.64 6.61
CA GLN A 193 -22.67 -7.69 8.07
C GLN A 193 -22.20 -9.08 8.51
N ILE A 194 -20.95 -9.19 8.98
CA ILE A 194 -20.45 -10.42 9.61
C ILE A 194 -20.78 -10.36 11.10
N VAL A 195 -21.71 -11.20 11.55
CA VAL A 195 -22.10 -11.30 12.97
C VAL A 195 -21.42 -12.50 13.62
N CYS A 196 -20.81 -12.30 14.79
CA CYS A 196 -20.22 -13.38 15.58
C CYS A 196 -20.67 -13.33 17.04
N GLU A 197 -21.18 -14.44 17.57
CA GLU A 197 -21.45 -14.60 18.99
C GLU A 197 -20.15 -15.01 19.71
N ILE A 198 -19.79 -14.23 20.73
CA ILE A 198 -18.60 -14.42 21.57
C ILE A 198 -19.09 -14.91 22.94
N GLY A 199 -18.41 -15.93 23.47
CA GLY A 199 -18.71 -16.53 24.78
C GLY A 199 -18.23 -15.69 25.97
N ALA A 200 -17.82 -16.38 27.04
CA ALA A 200 -17.60 -15.80 28.35
C ALA A 200 -16.34 -14.91 28.47
N LEU A 201 -16.48 -13.62 28.18
CA LEU A 201 -15.38 -12.64 28.25
C LEU A 201 -15.20 -12.09 29.68
N SER A 202 -14.01 -12.27 30.25
CA SER A 202 -13.66 -11.76 31.59
C SER A 202 -12.24 -11.20 31.61
N TYR A 203 -11.96 -10.30 32.55
CA TYR A 203 -10.62 -9.74 32.76
C TYR A 203 -9.52 -10.81 32.98
N ARG A 204 -9.90 -12.01 33.46
CA ARG A 204 -8.99 -13.15 33.71
C ARG A 204 -8.75 -14.02 32.47
N ALA A 205 -9.60 -13.92 31.44
CA ALA A 205 -9.48 -14.69 30.19
C ALA A 205 -8.57 -14.02 29.15
N GLY A 206 -8.17 -12.76 29.37
CA GLY A 206 -7.39 -11.98 28.41
C GLY A 206 -8.23 -11.39 27.26
N PRO A 207 -7.58 -10.78 26.26
CA PRO A 207 -8.24 -10.37 25.03
C PRO A 207 -8.58 -11.57 24.14
N ILE A 208 -9.65 -11.45 23.36
CA ILE A 208 -9.94 -12.35 22.23
C ILE A 208 -9.55 -11.61 20.95
N THR A 209 -8.74 -12.25 20.11
CA THR A 209 -8.29 -11.68 18.84
C THR A 209 -8.88 -12.46 17.68
N LEU A 210 -9.65 -11.77 16.83
CA LEU A 210 -10.20 -12.27 15.58
C LEU A 210 -9.36 -11.75 14.41
N GLU A 211 -8.97 -12.62 13.48
CA GLU A 211 -8.22 -12.26 12.27
C GLU A 211 -9.00 -12.66 11.01
N LEU A 212 -9.19 -11.71 10.10
CA LEU A 212 -9.80 -11.92 8.79
C LEU A 212 -8.74 -11.64 7.71
N THR A 213 -8.54 -12.57 6.77
CA THR A 213 -7.59 -12.34 5.65
C THR A 213 -8.33 -12.06 4.36
N ALA A 214 -7.94 -10.99 3.69
CA ALA A 214 -8.56 -10.50 2.48
C ALA A 214 -7.53 -10.06 1.43
N ARG A 215 -7.99 -9.78 0.22
CA ARG A 215 -7.26 -8.98 -0.78
C ARG A 215 -8.13 -7.82 -1.23
N LEU A 216 -7.50 -6.69 -1.52
CA LEU A 216 -8.17 -5.59 -2.20
C LEU A 216 -8.34 -5.97 -3.69
N TRP A 217 -9.44 -5.57 -4.30
CA TRP A 217 -9.69 -5.82 -5.73
C TRP A 217 -8.96 -4.77 -6.58
N ASP A 218 -7.72 -5.08 -6.99
CA ASP A 218 -6.84 -4.20 -7.77
C ASP A 218 -7.53 -3.55 -8.98
N ASN A 219 -8.41 -4.30 -9.68
CA ASN A 219 -9.05 -3.80 -10.89
C ASN A 219 -10.09 -2.70 -10.62
N THR A 220 -10.72 -2.67 -9.43
CA THR A 220 -11.60 -1.56 -9.02
C THR A 220 -10.75 -0.32 -8.73
N MET A 221 -9.59 -0.49 -8.08
CA MET A 221 -8.67 0.64 -7.80
C MET A 221 -8.16 1.29 -9.10
N ARG A 222 -7.75 0.48 -10.08
CA ARG A 222 -7.21 0.95 -11.37
C ARG A 222 -8.26 1.49 -12.34
N GLN A 223 -9.55 1.19 -12.13
CA GLN A 223 -10.65 1.72 -12.94
C GLN A 223 -11.27 2.96 -12.30
N ASP A 224 -11.84 2.80 -11.10
CA ASP A 224 -12.78 3.76 -10.51
C ASP A 224 -12.06 4.84 -9.68
N PHE A 225 -10.89 4.52 -9.11
CA PHE A 225 -10.11 5.41 -8.25
C PHE A 225 -8.89 6.05 -8.93
N LYS A 226 -8.72 5.87 -10.25
CA LYS A 226 -7.57 6.38 -11.02
C LYS A 226 -7.32 7.88 -10.87
N ASN A 227 -8.39 8.67 -10.71
CA ASN A 227 -8.32 10.13 -10.60
C ASN A 227 -8.28 10.63 -9.14
N VAL A 228 -8.21 9.72 -8.16
CA VAL A 228 -8.19 10.03 -6.71
C VAL A 228 -6.81 9.67 -6.17
N PHE A 229 -6.10 10.60 -5.57
CA PHE A 229 -4.75 10.36 -5.03
C PHE A 229 -4.77 9.48 -3.77
N LEU A 230 -5.74 9.71 -2.88
CA LEU A 230 -5.85 9.01 -1.60
C LEU A 230 -7.30 8.58 -1.30
N THR A 231 -7.54 7.27 -1.27
CA THR A 231 -8.84 6.67 -0.91
C THR A 231 -8.75 6.08 0.50
N HIS A 232 -9.58 6.56 1.42
CA HIS A 232 -9.75 5.98 2.76
C HIS A 232 -10.88 4.96 2.72
N VAL A 233 -10.62 3.72 3.16
CA VAL A 233 -11.65 2.67 3.32
C VAL A 233 -11.91 2.47 4.80
N GLN A 234 -13.00 3.05 5.28
CA GLN A 234 -13.42 3.06 6.67
C GLN A 234 -14.22 1.78 6.99
N MET A 235 -13.73 1.00 7.95
CA MET A 235 -14.47 -0.14 8.52
C MET A 235 -14.96 0.18 9.92
N THR A 236 -16.20 -0.21 10.20
CA THR A 236 -16.86 0.01 11.49
C THR A 236 -17.14 -1.33 12.15
N VAL A 237 -16.79 -1.47 13.42
CA VAL A 237 -16.98 -2.70 14.21
C VAL A 237 -17.76 -2.38 15.48
N THR A 238 -18.89 -3.06 15.69
CA THR A 238 -19.76 -2.86 16.86
C THR A 238 -19.78 -4.11 17.74
N TRP A 239 -19.50 -3.95 19.03
CA TRP A 239 -19.70 -4.98 20.04
C TRP A 239 -20.95 -4.67 20.86
N ARG A 240 -21.78 -5.67 21.17
CA ARG A 240 -23.00 -5.52 21.98
C ARG A 240 -23.16 -6.59 23.03
N ALA A 241 -23.70 -6.18 24.18
CA ALA A 241 -24.27 -7.09 25.17
C ALA A 241 -25.49 -7.86 24.60
N ILE A 242 -25.70 -9.10 25.03
CA ILE A 242 -27.01 -9.75 24.90
C ILE A 242 -27.74 -9.50 26.22
N ALA A 243 -28.91 -8.85 26.18
CA ALA A 243 -29.54 -8.29 27.38
C ALA A 243 -30.05 -9.32 28.42
N THR A 244 -30.11 -10.62 28.08
CA THR A 244 -30.77 -11.67 28.88
C THR A 244 -30.13 -11.97 30.24
N TYR A 245 -28.98 -11.38 30.56
CA TYR A 245 -28.26 -11.50 31.83
C TYR A 245 -27.70 -10.14 32.32
N ALA A 246 -28.07 -9.03 31.66
CA ALA A 246 -27.61 -7.70 32.02
C ALA A 246 -28.54 -7.09 33.08
N ILE A 247 -28.22 -7.29 34.36
CA ILE A 247 -28.95 -6.65 35.47
C ILE A 247 -28.69 -5.14 35.43
N ASP A 248 -29.72 -4.41 35.00
CA ASP A 248 -29.88 -2.96 34.94
C ASP A 248 -28.60 -2.14 34.63
N ILE A 249 -28.42 -1.87 33.34
CA ILE A 249 -27.27 -1.18 32.77
C ILE A 249 -27.78 0.03 31.98
N HIS A 250 -27.99 1.14 32.69
CA HIS A 250 -28.34 2.45 32.13
C HIS A 250 -27.20 3.12 31.32
N ASP A 251 -26.01 2.50 31.24
CA ASP A 251 -24.84 3.03 30.52
C ASP A 251 -24.39 2.13 29.36
N ARG A 252 -24.48 2.65 28.13
CA ARG A 252 -23.91 2.12 26.87
C ARG A 252 -23.91 0.59 26.74
N GLU A 253 -25.02 0.04 26.25
CA GLU A 253 -25.17 -1.40 25.89
C GLU A 253 -24.21 -1.91 24.80
N PHE A 254 -23.46 -1.00 24.17
CA PHE A 254 -22.56 -1.28 23.05
C PHE A 254 -21.23 -0.54 23.19
N ALA A 255 -20.19 -1.12 22.60
CA ALA A 255 -18.95 -0.46 22.24
C ALA A 255 -18.83 -0.46 20.71
N GLY A 256 -18.03 0.44 20.18
CA GLY A 256 -17.76 0.53 18.74
C GLY A 256 -16.34 1.05 18.53
N ASP A 257 -15.74 0.65 17.41
CA ASP A 257 -14.45 1.14 16.94
C ASP A 257 -14.48 1.30 15.42
N GLU A 258 -13.65 2.22 14.91
CA GLU A 258 -13.67 2.65 13.52
C GLU A 258 -12.25 3.01 13.05
N PHE A 259 -11.83 2.40 11.94
CA PHE A 259 -10.45 2.42 11.49
C PHE A 259 -10.37 2.33 9.95
N ASP A 260 -9.35 2.96 9.35
CA ASP A 260 -9.25 3.14 7.90
C ASP A 260 -8.04 2.46 7.26
N LEU A 261 -8.23 1.86 6.07
CA LEU A 261 -7.15 1.52 5.15
C LEU A 261 -6.87 2.72 4.24
N LYS A 262 -5.61 3.16 4.18
CA LYS A 262 -5.17 4.29 3.35
C LYS A 262 -4.65 3.78 2.01
N ILE A 263 -5.38 4.05 0.93
CA ILE A 263 -5.02 3.59 -0.42
C ILE A 263 -4.49 4.76 -1.23
N PHE A 264 -3.21 4.72 -1.57
CA PHE A 264 -2.56 5.65 -2.48
C PHE A 264 -2.69 5.15 -3.91
N ASN A 265 -3.51 5.81 -4.73
CA ASN A 265 -3.67 5.46 -6.14
C ASN A 265 -2.78 6.34 -7.04
N ASN A 266 -2.51 5.85 -8.24
CA ASN A 266 -1.51 6.41 -9.18
C ASN A 266 -0.10 6.57 -8.57
N LEU A 267 0.22 5.74 -7.56
CA LEU A 267 1.50 5.66 -6.87
C LEU A 267 1.97 4.21 -6.92
N GLU A 268 2.89 3.92 -7.84
CA GLU A 268 3.58 2.63 -7.85
C GLU A 268 4.52 2.56 -6.63
N PRO A 269 4.46 1.49 -5.80
CA PRO A 269 5.33 1.38 -4.64
C PRO A 269 6.79 1.35 -5.10
N ALA A 270 7.61 2.22 -4.52
CA ALA A 270 9.01 2.40 -4.92
C ALA A 270 9.73 1.03 -4.99
N PRO A 271 10.40 0.70 -6.11
CA PRO A 271 10.90 -0.65 -6.36
C PRO A 271 11.84 -1.10 -5.24
N VAL A 272 11.43 -2.14 -4.51
CA VAL A 272 12.19 -2.71 -3.39
C VAL A 272 13.40 -3.46 -3.94
N TYR A 273 14.46 -2.70 -4.25
CA TYR A 273 15.72 -3.25 -4.73
C TYR A 273 16.25 -4.28 -3.71
N PRO A 274 16.54 -5.53 -4.13
CA PRO A 274 17.14 -6.49 -3.21
C PRO A 274 18.50 -5.96 -2.76
N LYS A 275 18.85 -6.14 -1.48
CA LYS A 275 20.09 -5.59 -0.88
C LYS A 275 21.38 -5.90 -1.66
N ASN A 276 21.37 -6.98 -2.44
CA ASN A 276 22.50 -7.45 -3.24
C ASN A 276 22.45 -7.01 -4.72
N LEU A 277 21.53 -6.12 -5.13
CA LEU A 277 21.40 -5.68 -6.52
C LEU A 277 22.71 -5.13 -7.12
N PRO A 278 23.52 -4.29 -6.42
CA PRO A 278 24.81 -3.84 -6.95
C PRO A 278 25.80 -5.00 -7.21
N LEU A 279 25.74 -6.06 -6.39
CA LEU A 279 26.59 -7.24 -6.52
C LEU A 279 26.20 -8.06 -7.77
N TYR A 280 24.91 -8.23 -8.05
CA TYR A 280 24.45 -8.89 -9.27
C TYR A 280 24.82 -8.11 -10.54
N ILE A 281 24.67 -6.77 -10.51
CA ILE A 281 25.09 -5.90 -11.63
C ILE A 281 26.60 -6.00 -11.86
N GLY A 282 27.41 -5.96 -10.79
CA GLY A 282 28.85 -6.17 -10.87
C GLY A 282 29.24 -7.52 -11.45
N LEU A 283 28.62 -8.61 -10.97
CA LEU A 283 28.88 -9.97 -11.46
C LEU A 283 28.57 -10.10 -12.96
N ALA A 284 27.45 -9.55 -13.42
CA ALA A 284 27.08 -9.53 -14.83
C ALA A 284 28.06 -8.72 -15.69
N ALA A 285 28.53 -7.57 -15.20
CA ALA A 285 29.52 -6.74 -15.89
C ALA A 285 30.88 -7.46 -16.03
N PHE A 286 31.36 -8.11 -14.96
CA PHE A 286 32.60 -8.91 -15.02
C PHE A 286 32.48 -10.11 -15.96
N ALA A 287 31.34 -10.82 -15.95
CA ALA A 287 31.09 -11.93 -16.87
C ALA A 287 31.06 -11.47 -18.34
N GLY A 288 30.41 -10.33 -18.62
CA GLY A 288 30.36 -9.74 -19.97
C GLY A 288 31.75 -9.30 -20.47
N LEU A 289 32.55 -8.66 -19.62
CA LEU A 289 33.92 -8.26 -19.95
C LEU A 289 34.83 -9.46 -20.23
N LEU A 290 34.70 -10.53 -19.44
CA LEU A 290 35.47 -11.76 -19.59
C LEU A 290 35.10 -12.50 -20.89
N LEU A 291 33.80 -12.56 -21.23
CA LEU A 291 33.33 -13.10 -22.50
C LEU A 291 33.85 -12.29 -23.70
N LEU A 292 33.80 -10.95 -23.62
CA LEU A 292 34.35 -10.06 -24.66
C LEU A 292 35.86 -10.28 -24.86
N ALA A 293 36.63 -10.42 -23.78
CA ALA A 293 38.06 -10.69 -23.85
C ALA A 293 38.37 -12.03 -24.52
N ILE A 294 37.63 -13.10 -24.18
CA ILE A 294 37.74 -14.41 -24.85
C ILE A 294 37.41 -14.28 -26.35
N LEU A 295 36.36 -13.55 -26.71
CA LEU A 295 35.95 -13.36 -28.11
C LEU A 295 37.02 -12.60 -28.92
N ILE A 296 37.66 -11.59 -28.34
CA ILE A 296 38.82 -10.89 -28.94
C ILE A 296 39.99 -11.86 -29.16
N ILE A 297 40.32 -12.69 -28.17
CA ILE A 297 41.40 -13.69 -28.29
C ILE A 297 41.11 -14.72 -29.40
N ILE A 298 39.85 -15.18 -29.51
CA ILE A 298 39.42 -16.09 -30.58
C ILE A 298 39.55 -15.42 -31.96
N LEU A 299 39.06 -14.19 -32.15
CA LEU A 299 39.17 -13.46 -33.42
C LEU A 299 40.62 -13.18 -33.82
N TRP A 300 41.50 -12.93 -32.84
CA TRP A 300 42.94 -12.75 -33.07
C TRP A 300 43.61 -14.06 -33.48
N LYS A 301 43.34 -15.17 -32.78
CA LYS A 301 43.84 -16.51 -33.12
C LYS A 301 43.32 -17.01 -34.48
N ALA A 302 42.09 -16.65 -34.85
CA ALA A 302 41.48 -16.94 -36.14
C ALA A 302 42.03 -16.09 -37.30
N LYS A 303 43.01 -15.19 -37.06
CA LYS A 303 43.65 -14.32 -38.05
C LYS A 303 42.69 -13.42 -38.85
N PHE A 304 41.47 -13.18 -38.35
CA PHE A 304 40.44 -12.41 -39.07
C PHE A 304 40.88 -10.97 -39.41
N PHE A 305 41.83 -10.42 -38.64
CA PHE A 305 42.42 -9.10 -38.86
C PHE A 305 43.63 -9.06 -39.82
N GLU A 306 44.02 -10.15 -40.47
CA GLU A 306 45.04 -10.14 -41.53
C GLU A 306 44.52 -9.47 -42.82
N ARG A 307 44.42 -8.13 -42.80
CA ARG A 307 44.15 -7.30 -43.98
C ARG A 307 45.22 -7.54 -45.04
N LYS A 308 44.92 -8.37 -46.04
CA LYS A 308 45.73 -8.53 -47.26
C LYS A 308 45.91 -7.17 -47.94
N LYS A 309 47.07 -6.53 -47.74
CA LYS A 309 47.40 -5.23 -48.35
C LYS A 309 47.45 -5.37 -49.88
N PHE A 310 46.37 -4.97 -50.55
CA PHE A 310 46.25 -5.03 -52.01
C PHE A 310 47.21 -4.02 -52.66
N LYS A 311 48.43 -4.45 -52.95
CA LYS A 311 49.46 -3.63 -53.62
C LYS A 311 49.02 -3.30 -55.06
N ARG A 312 48.33 -2.17 -55.26
CA ARG A 312 48.10 -1.59 -56.60
C ARG A 312 49.46 -1.30 -57.26
N ARG A 313 49.86 -2.12 -58.25
CA ARG A 313 51.02 -1.83 -59.10
C ARG A 313 50.66 -0.73 -60.11
N PHE A 314 50.79 0.54 -59.73
CA PHE A 314 50.83 1.61 -60.73
C PHE A 314 52.21 1.67 -61.38
N ALA A 315 52.35 1.00 -62.52
CA ALA A 315 53.43 1.24 -63.45
C ALA A 315 52.91 2.13 -64.58
N ARG A 316 53.32 3.41 -64.61
CA ARG A 316 53.13 4.30 -65.76
C ARG A 316 54.45 4.99 -66.08
N LYS A 317 54.85 4.94 -67.35
CA LYS A 317 56.14 5.45 -67.83
C LYS A 317 56.23 6.97 -67.69
N ARG A 318 57.45 7.48 -67.50
CA ARG A 318 57.81 8.87 -67.86
C ARG A 318 57.90 8.99 -69.40
N PRO A 319 57.43 10.10 -69.97
CA PRO A 319 58.13 10.82 -71.04
C PRO A 319 59.01 11.94 -70.44
N ALA A 320 59.76 12.65 -71.29
CA ALA A 320 60.56 13.82 -70.94
C ALA A 320 60.48 14.85 -72.09
N ALA A 321 60.97 16.08 -71.84
CA ALA A 321 60.78 17.29 -72.66
C ALA A 321 59.30 17.79 -72.70
N GLU A 322 59.00 19.07 -72.95
CA GLU A 322 59.87 20.21 -73.34
C GLU A 322 59.49 21.49 -72.53
N GLY A 323 60.11 22.64 -72.79
CA GLY A 323 60.00 23.87 -71.96
C GLY A 323 59.38 25.11 -72.63
N VAL A 324 59.85 26.30 -72.22
CA VAL A 324 59.53 27.67 -72.72
C VAL A 324 58.32 28.39 -72.09
N ASP A 325 58.60 29.12 -70.99
CA ASP A 325 58.49 30.58 -70.78
C ASP A 325 57.19 31.42 -70.99
N SER A 326 57.14 32.51 -70.21
CA SER A 326 56.50 33.83 -70.44
C SER A 326 55.06 34.18 -69.97
N GLU A 327 55.03 35.04 -68.94
CA GLU A 327 54.45 36.42 -68.92
C GLU A 327 52.92 36.71 -69.02
N GLY A 328 52.38 37.33 -67.97
CA GLY A 328 51.22 38.27 -67.99
C GLY A 328 49.79 37.72 -68.14
N ASP A 329 48.71 38.49 -67.89
CA ASP A 329 48.52 39.66 -67.01
C ASP A 329 47.00 39.89 -66.72
N GLN A 330 46.68 40.68 -65.68
CA GLN A 330 45.47 41.47 -65.39
C GLN A 330 44.01 40.98 -65.65
N SER A 331 43.18 41.12 -64.59
CA SER A 331 41.85 41.79 -64.54
C SER A 331 40.75 41.37 -65.55
N THR A 332 39.49 41.10 -65.15
CA THR A 332 38.59 42.06 -64.44
C THR A 332 37.36 41.37 -63.81
N GLN A 333 36.73 42.04 -62.83
CA GLN A 333 35.50 41.65 -62.08
C GLN A 333 34.20 42.11 -62.82
N PRO A 334 32.99 42.23 -62.20
CA PRO A 334 32.36 41.55 -61.03
C PRO A 334 30.90 41.05 -61.31
N LEU A 335 30.23 40.54 -60.25
CA LEU A 335 28.79 40.60 -59.84
C LEU A 335 28.22 39.22 -59.41
N GLN A 336 27.42 39.08 -58.33
CA GLN A 336 27.13 39.96 -57.18
C GLN A 336 26.51 39.18 -55.98
N CYS A 337 26.73 39.68 -54.75
CA CYS A 337 25.99 39.43 -53.48
C CYS A 337 26.02 38.06 -52.74
N SER A 338 26.84 38.06 -51.67
CA SER A 338 26.58 37.56 -50.29
C SER A 338 25.17 37.87 -49.72
N PRO A 339 24.77 37.44 -48.49
CA PRO A 339 25.57 36.89 -47.35
C PRO A 339 25.01 35.57 -46.73
N GLU A 340 25.53 34.90 -45.69
CA GLU A 340 26.80 35.00 -44.91
C GLU A 340 27.32 33.57 -44.53
N HIS A 341 27.88 33.15 -43.37
CA HIS A 341 28.10 33.66 -41.99
C HIS A 341 29.28 32.91 -41.33
N GLN A 342 29.69 33.24 -40.09
CA GLN A 342 30.96 32.78 -39.50
C GLN A 342 31.02 31.36 -38.89
N LEU A 343 32.22 30.76 -38.96
CA LEU A 343 32.76 29.74 -38.06
C LEU A 343 33.34 30.39 -36.77
N PRO A 344 33.51 29.66 -35.65
CA PRO A 344 34.87 29.17 -35.32
C PRO A 344 34.94 27.82 -34.56
N SER A 345 36.18 27.36 -34.35
CA SER A 345 36.55 26.10 -33.67
C SER A 345 37.30 26.35 -32.36
N TYR A 346 37.01 25.57 -31.32
CA TYR A 346 37.79 25.37 -30.08
C TYR A 346 37.20 24.17 -29.30
N ALA A 347 37.82 23.54 -28.31
CA ALA A 347 39.23 23.22 -28.01
C ALA A 347 39.21 22.05 -26.96
N ILE A 348 40.37 21.49 -26.56
CA ILE A 348 40.47 20.37 -25.59
C ILE A 348 41.31 20.80 -24.38
N PHE A 349 41.12 20.10 -23.24
CA PHE A 349 41.80 20.23 -21.93
C PHE A 349 41.28 21.38 -21.04
N ASP A 350 41.30 21.30 -19.71
CA ASP A 350 41.84 20.24 -18.82
C ASP A 350 41.00 20.05 -17.53
N ALA A 351 41.40 19.13 -16.64
CA ALA A 351 40.69 18.84 -15.38
C ALA A 351 41.51 19.19 -14.12
N GLU A 352 40.91 19.91 -13.15
CA GLU A 352 41.40 19.94 -11.76
C GLU A 352 40.27 20.09 -10.71
N ARG A 353 40.22 19.08 -9.83
CA ARG A 353 39.76 19.07 -8.43
C ARG A 353 39.20 20.37 -7.81
N GLN A 354 37.97 20.29 -7.29
CA GLN A 354 37.58 20.99 -6.04
C GLN A 354 36.83 20.07 -5.08
N ARG A 355 36.82 20.41 -3.78
CA ARG A 355 36.20 19.64 -2.68
C ARG A 355 34.83 20.24 -2.33
N PRO A 356 33.86 19.45 -1.82
CA PRO A 356 32.70 20.03 -1.15
C PRO A 356 33.15 20.75 0.13
N LEU A 357 32.75 22.02 0.27
CA LEU A 357 32.91 22.77 1.52
C LEU A 357 31.68 22.60 2.41
N SER A 358 31.91 22.59 3.72
CA SER A 358 30.86 22.45 4.74
C SER A 358 29.96 23.67 4.79
N MET A 359 28.64 23.49 4.60
CA MET A 359 27.66 24.50 4.96
C MET A 359 27.36 24.39 6.46
N GLN A 360 27.64 25.45 7.20
CA GLN A 360 27.54 25.47 8.66
C GLN A 360 26.08 25.59 9.11
N SER A 361 25.66 24.77 10.07
CA SER A 361 24.42 25.03 10.82
C SER A 361 24.68 26.06 11.91
N SER A 362 23.98 27.19 11.86
CA SER A 362 24.00 28.23 12.88
C SER A 362 23.21 27.80 14.11
N VAL A 363 23.83 26.95 14.95
CA VAL A 363 23.29 26.58 16.26
C VAL A 363 23.37 27.81 17.18
N SER A 364 22.29 28.59 17.22
CA SER A 364 22.10 29.59 18.27
C SER A 364 21.72 28.88 19.57
N LYS A 365 22.61 28.96 20.57
CA LYS A 365 22.39 28.43 21.93
C LYS A 365 22.89 29.47 22.92
N ASP A 366 21.96 30.13 23.59
CA ASP A 366 22.23 31.07 24.69
C ASP A 366 21.45 30.62 25.94
N GLU A 367 22.01 30.82 27.12
CA GLU A 367 21.69 29.96 28.28
C GLU A 367 21.62 30.70 29.64
N GLY A 368 20.38 30.98 30.08
CA GLY A 368 20.06 31.52 31.41
C GLY A 368 19.89 33.05 31.46
N ARG A 369 19.43 33.64 32.59
CA ARG A 369 19.13 33.07 33.92
C ARG A 369 18.28 34.06 34.75
N ARG A 370 17.41 33.57 35.67
CA ARG A 370 16.63 34.32 36.70
C ARG A 370 15.44 35.15 36.15
N SER A 371 14.33 35.42 36.89
CA SER A 371 13.90 34.97 38.23
C SER A 371 12.37 35.15 38.44
N LEU A 372 11.81 34.42 39.44
CA LEU A 372 10.68 34.78 40.34
C LEU A 372 9.40 35.45 39.77
N HIS A 373 8.25 34.74 39.77
CA HIS A 373 7.12 34.96 40.72
C HIS A 373 5.86 34.09 40.41
N SER A 374 4.98 33.94 41.40
CA SER A 374 3.65 33.27 41.38
C SER A 374 2.86 33.64 42.66
N PRO A 375 1.56 33.25 42.85
CA PRO A 375 0.47 32.98 41.89
C PRO A 375 -0.40 34.29 41.78
N PRO A 376 -1.74 34.44 42.05
CA PRO A 376 -2.90 33.54 42.27
C PRO A 376 -3.67 33.24 40.96
N LEU A 377 -4.84 32.57 40.83
CA LEU A 377 -5.86 31.96 41.73
C LEU A 377 -7.02 32.83 42.31
N SER A 378 -7.99 33.19 41.45
CA SER A 378 -9.43 33.27 41.78
C SER A 378 -10.26 33.21 40.46
N ALA A 379 -11.57 32.94 40.42
CA ALA A 379 -12.54 32.61 41.47
C ALA A 379 -13.58 31.58 40.96
N PHE A 380 -14.23 30.87 41.88
CA PHE A 380 -15.49 30.16 41.59
C PHE A 380 -16.66 31.15 41.51
N GLY A 381 -17.67 30.85 40.70
CA GLY A 381 -18.97 31.53 40.72
C GLY A 381 -20.08 30.58 40.26
N PRO A 382 -21.10 30.29 41.08
CA PRO A 382 -22.24 29.46 40.68
C PRO A 382 -23.33 30.32 40.01
N VAL A 383 -23.96 29.77 38.98
CA VAL A 383 -25.25 30.28 38.45
C VAL A 383 -26.19 29.08 38.26
N VAL A 384 -27.42 29.29 38.73
CA VAL A 384 -28.66 28.48 38.65
C VAL A 384 -28.66 27.35 37.62
#